data_AF-A0A345YTA4-F1
#
_entry.id   AF-A0A345YTA4-F1
#
_cell.length_a   1.000
_cell.length_b   1.000
_cell.length_c   1.000
_cell.angle_alpha   90.00
_cell.angle_beta   90.00
_cell.angle_gamma   90.00
#
_symmetry.space_group_name_H-M   'P 1'
#
loop_
_entity.id
_entity.type
_entity.pdbx_description
1 polymer ?
#
loop_
_entity_poly.entity_id
_entity_poly.type
_entity_poly.pdbx_seq_one_letter_code
_entity_poly.pdbx_strand_id
1 'polypeptide(L)'
;MEALRGPDGDAWTHQQTHASLARYLLEETHEVLEVIDDPAGHGPGALADELGDLLFQILFHARVGQEQEPAWDVDDVALAFVAKMERRNPHVFAERAEEALEDPSDVEQIIAQWHAVKAAERAAAGAREKGWLEGIPAALPALQRAAKAVHRARSAGRLAELLEAADGACGDEDAEDWGGDVGRALLDLVVAAESRDVDPESALRALLARTGSRLGPAARGGEDPEAGTGDRTAGATA
;
A
#
# COMPACT_ATOMS: atom_id res chain seq x y z
N MET A 1 -5.10 24.14 9.61
CA MET A 1 -4.09 24.52 8.59
C MET A 1 -3.98 26.02 8.36
N GLU A 2 -5.09 26.75 8.28
CA GLU A 2 -5.07 28.21 8.07
C GLU A 2 -4.27 28.98 9.13
N ALA A 3 -4.45 28.68 10.42
CA ALA A 3 -3.65 29.27 11.48
C ALA A 3 -2.15 28.92 11.37
N LEU A 4 -1.83 27.67 11.01
CA LEU A 4 -0.44 27.21 10.89
C LEU A 4 0.30 27.90 9.73
N ARG A 5 -0.37 28.13 8.60
CA ARG A 5 0.22 28.74 7.40
C ARG A 5 -0.35 30.14 7.12
N GLY A 6 -0.82 30.81 8.17
CA GLY A 6 -1.35 32.18 8.15
C GLY A 6 -0.24 33.20 8.40
N PRO A 7 -0.52 34.51 8.39
CA PRO A 7 0.50 35.55 8.54
C PRO A 7 1.41 35.39 9.79
N ASP A 8 0.82 34.98 10.91
CA ASP A 8 1.53 34.71 12.18
C ASP A 8 1.84 33.21 12.39
N GLY A 9 1.75 32.43 11.31
CA GLY A 9 1.92 30.99 11.31
C GLY A 9 3.37 30.52 11.42
N ASP A 10 3.54 29.20 11.44
CA ASP A 10 4.85 28.57 11.52
C ASP A 10 5.65 28.77 10.21
N ALA A 11 6.87 29.29 10.36
CA ALA A 11 7.79 29.57 9.26
C ALA A 11 8.18 28.30 8.48
N TRP A 12 8.22 27.14 9.13
CA TRP A 12 8.46 25.88 8.43
C TRP A 12 7.28 25.52 7.53
N THR A 13 6.03 25.66 8.00
CA THR A 13 4.87 25.37 7.14
C THR A 13 4.79 26.26 5.89
N HIS A 14 5.15 27.55 6.01
CA HIS A 14 5.19 28.48 4.88
C HIS A 14 6.15 28.06 3.77
N GLN A 15 7.30 27.49 4.15
CA GLN A 15 8.32 27.06 3.20
C GLN A 15 7.97 25.76 2.46
N GLN A 16 6.93 25.03 2.89
CA GLN A 16 6.59 23.76 2.28
C GLN A 16 5.93 23.92 0.90
N THR A 17 6.21 22.97 0.04
CA THR A 17 5.61 22.82 -1.30
C THR A 17 5.13 21.37 -1.45
N HIS A 18 4.32 21.07 -2.47
CA HIS A 18 3.95 19.68 -2.74
C HIS A 18 5.16 18.75 -2.89
N ALA A 19 6.24 19.24 -3.50
CA ALA A 19 7.46 18.45 -3.70
C ALA A 19 8.21 18.20 -2.38
N SER A 20 8.31 19.20 -1.49
CA SER A 20 8.98 19.01 -0.19
C SER A 20 8.16 18.15 0.77
N LEU A 21 6.83 18.17 0.64
CA LEU A 21 5.92 17.36 1.45
C LEU A 21 5.87 15.88 1.04
N ALA A 22 6.24 15.55 -0.20
CA ALA A 22 6.13 14.19 -0.73
C ALA A 22 6.87 13.13 0.11
N ARG A 23 8.01 13.48 0.73
CA ARG A 23 8.73 12.56 1.63
C ARG A 23 7.94 12.22 2.89
N TYR A 24 7.28 13.22 3.48
CA TYR A 24 6.52 13.04 4.71
C TYR A 24 5.25 12.24 4.41
N LEU A 25 4.57 12.52 3.30
CA LEU A 25 3.45 11.70 2.85
C LEU A 25 3.83 10.22 2.69
N LEU A 26 5.04 9.94 2.18
CA LEU A 26 5.54 8.57 2.05
C LEU A 26 5.86 7.97 3.43
N GLU A 27 6.51 8.72 4.31
CA GLU A 27 6.78 8.33 5.70
C GLU A 27 5.48 7.96 6.44
N GLU A 28 4.49 8.86 6.51
CA GLU A 28 3.21 8.59 7.18
C GLU A 28 2.46 7.41 6.56
N THR A 29 2.56 7.24 5.23
CA THR A 29 1.98 6.07 4.56
C THR A 29 2.61 4.78 5.08
N HIS A 30 3.93 4.76 5.28
CA HIS A 30 4.63 3.59 5.79
C HIS A 30 4.41 3.35 7.29
N GLU A 31 4.26 4.40 8.10
CA GLU A 31 3.93 4.27 9.53
C GLU A 31 2.52 3.67 9.71
N VAL A 32 1.54 4.10 8.92
CA VAL A 32 0.22 3.45 8.86
C VAL A 32 0.33 1.96 8.47
N LEU A 33 1.16 1.64 7.47
CA LEU A 33 1.37 0.25 7.05
C LEU A 33 2.04 -0.60 8.13
N GLU A 34 3.00 -0.05 8.87
CA GLU A 34 3.69 -0.73 9.97
C GLU A 34 2.68 -1.18 11.05
N VAL A 35 1.79 -0.28 11.45
CA VAL A 35 0.75 -0.60 12.46
C VAL A 35 -0.25 -1.64 11.93
N ILE A 36 -0.61 -1.60 10.64
CA ILE A 36 -1.48 -2.61 10.02
C ILE A 36 -0.80 -3.98 9.98
N ASP A 37 0.51 -4.00 9.76
CA ASP A 37 1.29 -5.22 9.58
C ASP A 37 1.58 -5.94 10.90
N ASP A 38 1.69 -5.23 12.03
CA ASP A 38 1.79 -5.81 13.37
C ASP A 38 0.90 -5.11 14.42
N PRO A 39 -0.45 -5.24 14.35
CA PRO A 39 -1.34 -4.51 15.26
C PRO A 39 -1.11 -4.83 16.74
N ALA A 40 -0.62 -6.04 17.05
CA ALA A 40 -0.33 -6.47 18.42
C ALA A 40 0.90 -5.77 19.01
N GLY A 41 1.84 -5.32 18.16
CA GLY A 41 3.06 -4.63 18.57
C GLY A 41 2.86 -3.17 18.97
N HIS A 42 1.86 -2.48 18.42
CA HIS A 42 1.68 -1.03 18.60
C HIS A 42 0.58 -0.66 19.61
N GLY A 43 -0.33 -1.58 19.94
CA GLY A 43 -1.36 -1.36 20.96
C GLY A 43 -2.60 -0.61 20.45
N PRO A 44 -3.61 -0.40 21.31
CA PRO A 44 -4.87 0.23 20.92
C PRO A 44 -4.68 1.72 20.66
N GLY A 45 -5.27 2.23 19.57
CA GLY A 45 -5.24 3.65 19.22
C GLY A 45 -4.15 4.04 18.24
N ALA A 46 -3.04 3.28 18.16
CA ALA A 46 -1.91 3.58 17.27
C ALA A 46 -2.35 3.83 15.82
N LEU A 47 -3.21 2.96 15.27
CA LEU A 47 -3.69 3.13 13.89
C LEU A 47 -4.47 4.44 13.70
N ALA A 48 -5.22 4.90 14.70
CA ALA A 48 -5.96 6.15 14.62
C ALA A 48 -5.03 7.36 14.65
N ASP A 49 -3.95 7.29 15.43
CA ASP A 49 -2.92 8.32 15.50
C ASP A 49 -2.20 8.43 14.14
N GLU A 50 -1.70 7.32 13.58
CA GLU A 50 -1.00 7.32 12.27
C GLU A 50 -1.92 7.77 11.11
N LEU A 51 -3.20 7.37 11.14
CA LEU A 51 -4.18 7.87 10.16
C LEU A 51 -4.44 9.37 10.32
N GLY A 52 -4.30 9.90 11.54
CA GLY A 52 -4.36 11.33 11.81
C GLY A 52 -3.21 12.09 11.16
N ASP A 53 -2.00 11.55 11.24
CA ASP A 53 -0.82 12.15 10.62
C ASP A 53 -0.85 12.05 9.08
N LEU A 54 -1.34 10.93 8.55
CA LEU A 54 -1.62 10.81 7.11
C LEU A 54 -2.70 11.81 6.66
N LEU A 55 -3.76 12.00 7.45
CA LEU A 55 -4.79 13.02 7.18
C LEU A 55 -4.21 14.43 7.22
N PHE A 56 -3.30 14.72 8.16
CA PHE A 56 -2.59 16.00 8.20
C PHE A 56 -1.85 16.28 6.89
N GLN A 57 -1.17 15.30 6.30
CA GLN A 57 -0.53 15.47 5.00
C GLN A 57 -1.53 15.84 3.90
N ILE A 58 -2.69 15.18 3.84
CA ILE A 58 -3.75 15.51 2.86
C ILE A 58 -4.21 16.97 3.03
N LEU A 59 -4.48 17.38 4.27
CA LEU A 59 -4.92 18.74 4.59
C LEU A 59 -3.83 19.79 4.28
N PHE A 60 -2.57 19.43 4.44
CA PHE A 60 -1.46 20.32 4.13
C PHE A 60 -1.28 20.49 2.62
N HIS A 61 -1.34 19.41 1.84
CA HIS A 61 -1.38 19.52 0.39
C HIS A 61 -2.56 20.39 -0.08
N ALA A 62 -3.76 20.20 0.47
CA ALA A 62 -4.91 21.06 0.15
C ALA A 62 -4.67 22.54 0.48
N ARG A 63 -4.06 22.85 1.63
CA ARG A 63 -3.70 24.24 1.98
C ARG A 63 -2.68 24.84 1.01
N VAL A 64 -1.69 24.06 0.56
CA VAL A 64 -0.74 24.49 -0.49
C VAL A 64 -1.45 24.69 -1.83
N GLY A 65 -2.46 23.88 -2.14
CA GLY A 65 -3.30 23.98 -3.33
C GLY A 65 -4.03 25.31 -3.46
N GLN A 66 -4.45 25.90 -2.33
CA GLN A 66 -5.12 27.21 -2.30
C GLN A 66 -4.26 28.38 -2.80
N GLU A 67 -2.94 28.17 -2.90
CA GLU A 67 -1.98 29.17 -3.40
C GLU A 67 -1.58 28.95 -4.87
N GLN A 68 -2.13 27.92 -5.52
CA GLN A 68 -1.88 27.60 -6.93
C GLN A 68 -2.88 28.33 -7.86
N GLU A 69 -2.63 28.28 -9.17
CA GLU A 69 -3.58 28.74 -10.19
C GLU A 69 -3.82 27.64 -11.25
N PRO A 70 -5.05 27.10 -11.38
CA PRO A 70 -6.22 27.41 -10.55
C PRO A 70 -6.06 26.92 -9.10
N ALA A 71 -6.52 27.72 -8.14
CA ALA A 71 -6.54 27.34 -6.73
C ALA A 71 -7.54 26.21 -6.48
N TRP A 72 -7.22 25.34 -5.52
CA TRP A 72 -8.10 24.26 -5.07
C TRP A 72 -7.84 23.95 -3.59
N ASP A 73 -8.81 23.35 -2.90
CA ASP A 73 -8.70 23.04 -1.48
C ASP A 73 -9.21 21.66 -1.09
N VAL A 74 -9.45 21.46 0.22
CA VAL A 74 -9.88 20.17 0.75
C VAL A 74 -11.31 19.82 0.31
N ASP A 75 -12.17 20.82 0.10
CA ASP A 75 -13.53 20.60 -0.37
C ASP A 75 -13.51 20.16 -1.83
N ASP A 76 -12.62 20.71 -2.67
CA ASP A 76 -12.41 20.22 -4.03
C ASP A 76 -11.96 18.76 -4.06
N VAL A 77 -11.02 18.38 -3.18
CA VAL A 77 -10.57 16.98 -3.03
C VAL A 77 -11.73 16.08 -2.61
N ALA A 78 -12.52 16.50 -1.62
CA ALA A 78 -13.67 15.76 -1.12
C ALA A 78 -14.77 15.61 -2.19
N LEU A 79 -15.12 16.69 -2.89
CA LEU A 79 -16.12 16.69 -3.96
C LEU A 79 -15.69 15.81 -5.14
N ALA A 80 -14.42 15.89 -5.55
CA ALA A 80 -13.88 15.01 -6.58
C ALA A 80 -13.93 13.53 -6.16
N PHE A 81 -13.70 13.24 -4.87
CA PHE A 81 -13.85 11.90 -4.32
C PHE A 81 -15.32 11.44 -4.32
N VAL A 82 -16.24 12.25 -3.77
CA VAL A 82 -17.67 11.93 -3.69
C VAL A 82 -18.25 11.68 -5.08
N ALA A 83 -18.04 12.60 -6.02
CA ALA A 83 -18.54 12.44 -7.39
C ALA A 83 -17.99 11.17 -8.06
N LYS A 84 -16.74 10.78 -7.76
CA LYS A 84 -16.15 9.53 -8.25
C LYS A 84 -16.80 8.31 -7.60
N MET A 85 -17.15 8.36 -6.31
CA MET A 85 -17.84 7.26 -5.62
C MET A 85 -19.26 7.09 -6.13
N GLU A 86 -20.00 8.17 -6.33
CA GLU A 86 -21.36 8.12 -6.90
C GLU A 86 -21.36 7.49 -8.30
N ARG A 87 -20.47 7.94 -9.19
CA ARG A 87 -20.38 7.40 -10.55
C ARG A 87 -19.99 5.92 -10.61
N ARG A 88 -19.08 5.47 -9.73
CA ARG A 88 -18.53 4.11 -9.78
C ARG A 88 -19.30 3.08 -8.95
N ASN A 89 -20.23 3.53 -8.11
CA ASN A 89 -21.10 2.66 -7.33
C ASN A 89 -22.59 2.98 -7.61
N PRO A 90 -23.06 2.84 -8.86
CA PRO A 90 -24.48 3.09 -9.17
C PRO A 90 -25.42 2.17 -8.39
N HIS A 91 -24.95 0.98 -7.99
CA HIS A 91 -25.68 0.07 -7.10
C HIS A 91 -25.90 0.59 -5.67
N VAL A 92 -25.26 1.70 -5.29
CA VAL A 92 -25.47 2.38 -4.00
C VAL A 92 -26.17 3.73 -4.19
N PHE A 93 -25.76 4.50 -5.20
CA PHE A 93 -26.11 5.93 -5.30
C PHE A 93 -27.07 6.29 -6.45
N ALA A 94 -27.35 5.39 -7.40
CA ALA A 94 -28.27 5.70 -8.49
C ALA A 94 -29.73 5.68 -8.02
N GLU A 95 -30.61 6.42 -8.72
CA GLU A 95 -32.06 6.44 -8.41
C GLU A 95 -32.72 5.06 -8.52
N ARG A 96 -32.16 4.16 -9.33
CA ARG A 96 -32.61 2.76 -9.51
C ARG A 96 -31.48 1.80 -9.12
N ALA A 97 -30.90 2.02 -7.94
CA ALA A 97 -29.78 1.25 -7.41
C ALA A 97 -30.07 -0.26 -7.38
N GLU A 98 -31.31 -0.63 -7.07
CA GLU A 98 -31.81 -2.01 -7.04
C GLU A 98 -31.79 -2.72 -8.39
N GLU A 99 -31.71 -1.98 -9.49
CA GLU A 99 -31.62 -2.53 -10.86
C GLU A 99 -30.18 -2.59 -11.38
N ALA A 100 -29.23 -2.01 -10.63
CA ALA A 100 -27.86 -1.90 -11.10
C ALA A 100 -27.10 -3.23 -11.05
N LEU A 101 -27.54 -4.18 -10.21
CA LEU A 101 -26.95 -5.52 -10.03
C LEU A 101 -28.07 -6.55 -9.90
N GLU A 102 -27.81 -7.78 -10.35
CA GLU A 102 -28.75 -8.90 -10.17
C GLU A 102 -28.79 -9.33 -8.71
N ASP A 103 -27.62 -9.33 -8.04
CA ASP A 103 -27.47 -9.57 -6.62
C ASP A 103 -26.55 -8.49 -5.99
N PRO A 104 -27.10 -7.54 -5.21
CA PRO A 104 -26.32 -6.52 -4.51
C PRO A 104 -25.36 -7.05 -3.44
N SER A 105 -25.44 -8.33 -3.07
CA SER A 105 -24.51 -8.99 -2.14
C SER A 105 -23.38 -9.74 -2.83
N ASP A 106 -23.45 -9.88 -4.17
CA ASP A 106 -22.42 -10.53 -4.97
C ASP A 106 -21.23 -9.60 -5.20
N VAL A 107 -20.14 -9.87 -4.48
CA VAL A 107 -18.89 -9.10 -4.54
C VAL A 107 -18.25 -9.17 -5.94
N GLU A 108 -18.36 -10.29 -6.65
CA GLU A 108 -17.78 -10.41 -7.98
C GLU A 108 -18.50 -9.51 -8.99
N GLN A 109 -19.83 -9.43 -8.91
CA GLN A 109 -20.61 -8.51 -9.73
C GLN A 109 -20.31 -7.04 -9.41
N ILE A 110 -20.16 -6.69 -8.13
CA ILE A 110 -19.76 -5.33 -7.71
C ILE A 110 -18.39 -4.96 -8.28
N ILE A 111 -17.41 -5.85 -8.16
CA ILE A 111 -16.06 -5.65 -8.70
C ILE A 111 -16.11 -5.49 -10.23
N ALA A 112 -16.83 -6.36 -10.93
CA ALA A 112 -16.99 -6.30 -12.38
C ALA A 112 -17.61 -4.97 -12.84
N GLN A 113 -18.67 -4.51 -12.18
CA GLN A 113 -19.31 -3.22 -12.45
C GLN A 113 -18.32 -2.07 -12.26
N TRP A 114 -17.57 -2.06 -11.15
CA TRP A 114 -16.57 -1.04 -10.87
C TRP A 114 -15.50 -0.97 -11.98
N HIS A 115 -14.99 -2.12 -12.43
CA HIS A 115 -14.03 -2.19 -13.52
C HIS A 115 -14.61 -1.71 -14.86
N ALA A 116 -15.87 -2.05 -15.15
CA ALA A 116 -16.57 -1.63 -16.36
C ALA A 116 -16.75 -0.09 -16.40
N VAL A 117 -17.23 0.52 -15.31
CA VAL A 117 -17.36 1.99 -15.23
C VAL A 117 -16.00 2.66 -15.38
N LYS A 118 -14.96 2.15 -14.69
CA LYS A 118 -13.60 2.68 -14.80
C LYS A 118 -13.04 2.55 -16.22
N ALA A 119 -13.40 1.51 -16.96
CA ALA A 119 -13.01 1.34 -18.36
C ALA A 119 -13.72 2.34 -19.28
N ALA A 120 -15.03 2.54 -19.09
CA ALA A 120 -15.82 3.52 -19.83
C ALA A 120 -15.32 4.96 -19.60
N GLU A 121 -15.00 5.34 -18.35
CA GLU A 121 -14.42 6.66 -18.03
C GLU A 121 -13.11 6.90 -18.78
N ARG A 122 -12.24 5.89 -18.88
CA ARG A 122 -10.98 5.99 -19.63
C ARG A 122 -11.22 6.18 -21.13
N ALA A 123 -12.15 5.42 -21.70
CA ALA A 123 -12.50 5.52 -23.11
C ALA A 123 -13.08 6.91 -23.45
N ALA A 124 -13.97 7.43 -22.60
CA ALA A 124 -14.55 8.77 -22.76
C ALA A 124 -13.51 9.89 -22.67
N ALA A 125 -12.46 9.71 -21.84
CA ALA A 125 -11.34 10.64 -21.74
C ALA A 125 -10.34 10.56 -22.92
N GLY A 126 -10.62 9.76 -23.96
CA GLY A 126 -9.73 9.59 -25.11
C GLY A 126 -8.39 8.92 -24.76
N ALA A 127 -8.33 8.20 -23.64
CA ALA A 127 -7.10 7.53 -23.23
C ALA A 127 -6.77 6.39 -24.20
N ARG A 128 -5.61 6.46 -24.87
CA ARG A 128 -5.08 5.34 -25.66
C ARG A 128 -4.77 4.13 -24.77
N GLU A 129 -4.62 2.96 -25.38
CA GLU A 129 -4.07 1.81 -24.69
C GLU A 129 -2.71 2.17 -24.08
N LYS A 130 -2.61 1.98 -22.76
CA LYS A 130 -1.40 2.19 -21.99
C LYS A 130 -0.53 0.94 -22.11
N GLY A 131 0.78 1.10 -22.28
CA GLY A 131 1.73 0.00 -22.12
C GLY A 131 1.57 -0.70 -20.75
N TRP A 132 2.10 -1.92 -20.63
CA TRP A 132 1.93 -2.77 -19.44
C TRP A 132 2.22 -2.06 -18.11
N LEU A 133 3.32 -1.30 -18.08
CA LEU A 133 3.76 -0.52 -16.93
C LEU A 133 3.33 0.95 -16.97
N GLU A 134 2.73 1.39 -18.07
CA GLU A 134 2.37 2.79 -18.26
C GLU A 134 1.23 3.19 -17.29
N GLY A 135 1.47 4.24 -16.52
CA GLY A 135 0.58 4.69 -15.44
C GLY A 135 0.65 3.85 -14.16
N ILE A 136 1.59 2.90 -14.04
CA ILE A 136 1.98 2.32 -12.75
C ILE A 136 3.20 3.13 -12.27
N PRO A 137 3.13 3.83 -11.12
CA PRO A 137 4.25 4.66 -10.67
C PRO A 137 5.54 3.87 -10.54
N ALA A 138 6.62 4.42 -11.06
CA ALA A 138 7.90 3.74 -11.06
C ALA A 138 8.50 3.56 -9.67
N ALA A 139 8.13 4.45 -8.74
CA ALA A 139 8.55 4.43 -7.34
C ALA A 139 7.81 3.39 -6.48
N LEU A 140 6.81 2.68 -7.01
CA LEU A 140 6.19 1.59 -6.25
C LEU A 140 7.20 0.47 -6.01
N PRO A 141 7.13 -0.19 -4.84
CA PRO A 141 7.86 -1.42 -4.59
C PRO A 141 7.66 -2.46 -5.71
N ALA A 142 8.71 -3.23 -5.98
CA ALA A 142 8.75 -4.10 -7.15
C ALA A 142 7.62 -5.15 -7.16
N LEU A 143 7.29 -5.77 -6.02
CA LEU A 143 6.24 -6.79 -5.95
C LEU A 143 4.87 -6.18 -6.19
N GLN A 144 4.60 -5.01 -5.60
CA GLN A 144 3.34 -4.29 -5.81
C GLN A 144 3.19 -3.81 -7.27
N ARG A 145 4.29 -3.33 -7.87
CA ARG A 145 4.32 -2.93 -9.28
C ARG A 145 4.06 -4.13 -10.20
N ALA A 146 4.69 -5.28 -9.92
CA ALA A 146 4.47 -6.52 -10.64
C ALA A 146 3.02 -7.02 -10.49
N ALA A 147 2.45 -6.99 -9.28
CA ALA A 147 1.07 -7.39 -9.04
C ALA A 147 0.08 -6.57 -9.88
N LYS A 148 0.28 -5.25 -9.96
CA LYS A 148 -0.52 -4.37 -10.83
C LYS A 148 -0.38 -4.68 -12.31
N ALA A 149 0.83 -5.04 -12.77
CA ALA A 149 1.09 -5.43 -14.15
C ALA A 149 0.42 -6.77 -14.49
N VAL A 150 0.54 -7.77 -13.60
CA VAL A 150 -0.11 -9.08 -13.70
C VAL A 150 -1.62 -8.95 -13.74
N HIS A 151 -2.21 -8.22 -12.79
CA HIS A 151 -3.66 -7.99 -12.74
C HIS A 151 -4.18 -7.34 -14.03
N ARG A 152 -3.45 -6.35 -14.55
CA ARG A 152 -3.77 -5.71 -15.84
C ARG A 152 -3.68 -6.70 -17.01
N ALA A 153 -2.62 -7.49 -17.08
CA ALA A 153 -2.44 -8.48 -18.14
C ALA A 153 -3.52 -9.56 -18.10
N ARG A 154 -3.88 -10.05 -16.92
CA ARG A 154 -4.97 -11.00 -16.73
C ARG A 154 -6.31 -10.41 -17.13
N SER A 155 -6.61 -9.20 -16.70
CA SER A 155 -7.86 -8.49 -17.05
C SER A 155 -8.02 -8.27 -18.55
N ALA A 156 -6.91 -8.17 -19.29
CA ALA A 156 -6.89 -8.05 -20.73
C ALA A 156 -6.82 -9.40 -21.48
N GLY A 157 -6.75 -10.54 -20.77
CA GLY A 157 -6.57 -11.87 -21.37
C GLY A 157 -5.17 -12.12 -21.95
N ARG A 158 -4.18 -11.32 -21.57
CA ARG A 158 -2.83 -11.29 -22.15
C ARG A 158 -1.72 -11.65 -21.15
N LEU A 159 -2.06 -12.41 -20.11
CA LEU A 159 -1.07 -12.86 -19.11
C LEU A 159 0.04 -13.69 -19.74
N ALA A 160 -0.28 -14.56 -20.69
CA ALA A 160 0.71 -15.37 -21.41
C ALA A 160 1.76 -14.49 -22.12
N GLU A 161 1.33 -13.41 -22.79
CA GLU A 161 2.24 -12.49 -23.47
C GLU A 161 3.19 -11.77 -22.51
N LEU A 162 2.73 -11.43 -21.30
CA LEU A 162 3.58 -10.85 -20.25
C LEU A 162 4.66 -11.85 -19.80
N LEU A 163 4.28 -13.12 -19.60
CA LEU A 163 5.20 -14.17 -19.17
C LEU A 163 6.22 -14.51 -20.24
N GLU A 164 5.80 -14.65 -21.50
CA GLU A 164 6.70 -14.87 -22.64
C GLU A 164 7.70 -13.70 -22.80
N ALA A 165 7.25 -12.45 -22.60
CA ALA A 165 8.15 -11.30 -22.63
C ALA A 165 9.16 -11.32 -21.46
N ALA A 166 8.73 -11.76 -20.28
CA ALA A 166 9.63 -11.91 -19.12
C ALA A 166 10.63 -13.06 -19.34
N ASP A 167 10.19 -14.18 -19.90
CA ASP A 167 11.05 -15.31 -20.26
C ASP A 167 12.06 -14.92 -21.35
N GLY A 168 11.64 -14.14 -22.34
CA GLY A 168 12.52 -13.56 -23.35
C GLY A 168 13.62 -12.69 -22.74
N ALA A 169 13.27 -11.78 -21.83
CA ALA A 169 14.26 -10.96 -21.11
C ALA A 169 15.24 -11.81 -20.28
N CYS A 170 14.76 -12.91 -19.67
CA CYS A 170 15.63 -13.84 -18.94
C CYS A 170 16.54 -14.67 -19.86
N GLY A 171 16.33 -14.63 -21.18
CA GLY A 171 17.19 -15.28 -22.18
C GLY A 171 18.29 -14.37 -22.74
N ASP A 172 18.34 -13.09 -22.35
CA ASP A 172 19.37 -12.15 -22.79
C ASP A 172 20.75 -12.53 -22.23
N GLU A 173 21.83 -12.15 -22.93
CA GLU A 173 23.21 -12.54 -22.57
C GLU A 173 23.63 -12.05 -21.18
N ASP A 174 23.05 -10.95 -20.70
CA ASP A 174 23.31 -10.32 -19.40
C ASP A 174 22.29 -10.71 -18.32
N ALA A 175 21.40 -11.68 -18.59
CA ALA A 175 20.35 -12.10 -17.65
C ALA A 175 20.88 -12.51 -16.27
N GLU A 176 22.04 -13.17 -16.22
CA GLU A 176 22.68 -13.57 -14.96
C GLU A 176 23.15 -12.37 -14.14
N ASP A 177 23.61 -11.29 -14.80
CA ASP A 177 24.18 -10.11 -14.13
C ASP A 177 23.15 -9.35 -13.29
N TRP A 178 21.88 -9.35 -13.72
CA TRP A 178 20.78 -8.72 -12.98
C TRP A 178 19.88 -9.74 -12.24
N GLY A 179 20.25 -11.03 -12.24
CA GLY A 179 19.54 -12.07 -11.49
C GLY A 179 18.20 -12.48 -12.10
N GLY A 180 18.15 -12.68 -13.41
CA GLY A 180 16.91 -12.91 -14.15
C GLY A 180 16.13 -14.15 -13.74
N ASP A 181 16.81 -15.23 -13.35
CA ASP A 181 16.19 -16.42 -12.80
C ASP A 181 15.41 -16.12 -11.49
N VAL A 182 16.02 -15.35 -10.59
CA VAL A 182 15.39 -14.92 -9.34
C VAL A 182 14.23 -13.96 -9.63
N GLY A 183 14.44 -12.99 -10.52
CA GLY A 183 13.39 -12.05 -10.93
C GLY A 183 12.17 -12.75 -11.52
N ARG A 184 12.39 -13.76 -12.36
CA ARG A 184 11.35 -14.59 -12.95
C ARG A 184 10.61 -15.41 -11.90
N ALA A 185 11.32 -16.03 -10.96
CA ALA A 185 10.71 -16.79 -9.87
C ALA A 185 9.85 -15.89 -8.96
N LEU A 186 10.30 -14.67 -8.67
CA LEU A 186 9.50 -13.68 -7.93
C LEU A 186 8.23 -13.31 -8.71
N LEU A 187 8.31 -13.14 -10.04
CA LEU A 187 7.12 -12.90 -10.86
C LEU A 187 6.13 -14.07 -10.80
N ASP A 188 6.59 -15.32 -10.79
CA ASP A 188 5.70 -16.48 -10.60
C ASP A 188 4.97 -16.44 -9.25
N LEU A 189 5.68 -16.07 -8.17
CA LEU A 189 5.06 -15.91 -6.85
C LEU A 189 4.03 -14.77 -6.85
N VAL A 190 4.31 -13.68 -7.56
CA VAL A 190 3.35 -12.57 -7.73
C VAL A 190 2.11 -13.04 -8.49
N VAL A 191 2.27 -13.82 -9.57
CA VAL A 191 1.14 -14.40 -10.32
C VAL A 191 0.30 -15.32 -9.46
N ALA A 192 0.94 -16.14 -8.62
CA ALA A 192 0.27 -17.03 -7.68
C ALA A 192 -0.40 -16.28 -6.51
N ALA A 193 0.16 -15.15 -6.07
CA ALA A 193 -0.45 -14.29 -5.06
C ALA A 193 -1.70 -13.59 -5.62
N GLU A 194 -1.61 -13.03 -6.83
CA GLU A 194 -2.72 -12.33 -7.48
C GLU A 194 -3.90 -13.27 -7.77
N SER A 195 -3.65 -14.53 -8.16
CA SER A 195 -4.73 -15.52 -8.34
C SER A 195 -5.47 -15.90 -7.05
N ARG A 196 -4.91 -15.52 -5.89
CA ARG A 196 -5.47 -15.75 -4.56
C ARG A 196 -5.99 -14.46 -3.92
N ASP A 197 -6.02 -13.36 -4.67
CA ASP A 197 -6.34 -12.01 -4.19
C ASP A 197 -5.46 -11.58 -2.99
N VAL A 198 -4.18 -11.96 -3.03
CA VAL A 198 -3.18 -11.59 -2.03
C VAL A 198 -2.23 -10.56 -2.63
N ASP A 199 -2.09 -9.40 -1.98
CA ASP A 199 -1.05 -8.42 -2.32
C ASP A 199 0.33 -8.95 -1.83
N PRO A 200 1.26 -9.28 -2.75
CA PRO A 200 2.53 -9.93 -2.40
C PRO A 200 3.46 -9.03 -1.58
N GLU A 201 3.42 -7.71 -1.83
CA GLU A 201 4.22 -6.73 -1.09
C GLU A 201 3.80 -6.69 0.38
N SER A 202 2.51 -6.56 0.64
CA SER A 202 1.95 -6.55 1.99
C SER A 202 2.14 -7.89 2.69
N ALA A 203 1.97 -9.01 1.98
CA ALA A 203 2.21 -10.33 2.55
C ALA A 203 3.66 -10.48 3.05
N LEU A 204 4.65 -10.05 2.26
CA LEU A 204 6.05 -10.11 2.65
C LEU A 204 6.38 -9.12 3.77
N ARG A 205 5.91 -7.87 3.67
CA ARG A 205 6.13 -6.83 4.69
C ARG A 205 5.59 -7.28 6.06
N ALA A 206 4.37 -7.81 6.07
CA ALA A 206 3.72 -8.27 7.29
C ALA A 206 4.36 -9.56 7.86
N LEU A 207 4.95 -10.41 7.01
CA LEU A 207 5.78 -11.54 7.47
C LEU A 207 7.07 -11.05 8.13
N LEU A 208 7.74 -10.07 7.53
CA LEU A 208 9.00 -9.51 8.05
C LEU A 208 8.78 -8.80 9.39
N ALA A 209 7.74 -7.97 9.53
CA ALA A 209 7.40 -7.31 10.79
C ALA A 209 7.21 -8.33 11.94
N ARG A 210 6.38 -9.35 11.71
CA ARG A 210 6.11 -10.42 12.68
C ARG A 210 7.29 -11.35 12.95
N THR A 211 8.25 -11.41 12.04
CA THR A 211 9.48 -12.19 12.25
C THR A 211 10.47 -11.37 13.07
N GLY A 212 10.59 -10.07 12.79
CA GLY A 212 11.40 -9.12 13.56
C GLY A 212 10.98 -9.09 15.03
N SER A 213 9.68 -9.01 15.32
CA SER A 213 9.18 -9.03 16.70
C SER A 213 9.52 -10.32 17.46
N ARG A 214 9.64 -11.46 16.76
CA ARG A 214 10.05 -12.75 17.35
C ARG A 214 11.55 -12.88 17.56
N LEU A 215 12.36 -12.24 16.72
CA LEU A 215 13.83 -12.26 16.81
C LEU A 215 14.41 -11.15 17.71
N GLY A 216 13.55 -10.25 18.23
CA GLY A 216 13.93 -9.18 19.14
C GLY A 216 14.55 -9.67 20.45
N PRO A 217 15.13 -8.76 21.26
CA PRO A 217 15.98 -9.08 22.43
C PRO A 217 15.36 -10.02 23.48
N ALA A 218 14.02 -10.20 23.48
CA ALA A 218 13.31 -11.10 24.39
C ALA A 218 13.51 -12.60 24.06
N ALA A 219 14.02 -12.96 22.87
CA ALA A 219 14.26 -14.36 22.49
C ALA A 219 15.55 -14.97 23.07
N ARG A 220 16.37 -14.20 23.81
CA ARG A 220 17.60 -14.69 24.47
C ARG A 220 17.45 -14.93 25.97
N GLY A 221 16.22 -15.19 26.44
CA GLY A 221 15.88 -15.35 27.86
C GLY A 221 15.53 -16.77 28.29
N GLY A 222 16.01 -17.80 27.59
CA GLY A 222 15.65 -19.19 27.90
C GLY A 222 16.80 -20.14 27.64
N GLU A 223 17.72 -20.23 28.61
CA GLU A 223 18.40 -21.46 29.07
C GLU A 223 19.56 -21.04 30.00
N ASP A 224 19.34 -21.14 31.31
CA ASP A 224 20.42 -21.26 32.27
C ASP A 224 20.17 -22.58 33.02
N PRO A 225 20.65 -23.73 32.50
CA PRO A 225 20.65 -24.97 33.25
C PRO A 225 21.96 -25.05 34.06
N GLU A 226 21.80 -25.37 35.34
CA GLU A 226 22.85 -25.73 36.31
C GLU A 226 23.45 -24.62 37.18
N ALA A 227 22.75 -24.32 38.28
CA ALA A 227 23.40 -24.08 39.56
C ALA A 227 22.61 -24.79 40.67
N GLY A 228 22.55 -26.12 40.56
CA GLY A 228 22.03 -27.01 41.59
C GLY A 228 23.14 -27.91 42.13
N THR A 229 23.34 -27.83 43.45
CA THR A 229 24.03 -28.79 44.32
C THR A 229 25.54 -28.61 44.53
N GLY A 230 25.89 -28.30 45.78
CA GLY A 230 27.27 -28.15 46.25
C GLY A 230 27.35 -27.86 47.75
N ASP A 231 26.77 -28.76 48.54
CA ASP A 231 27.10 -29.13 49.92
C ASP A 231 28.11 -28.26 50.72
N ARG A 232 27.65 -27.70 51.85
CA ARG A 232 28.49 -27.47 53.05
C ARG A 232 27.71 -27.74 54.33
N THR A 233 27.74 -29.01 54.72
CA THR A 233 27.97 -29.54 56.07
C THR A 233 28.02 -28.57 57.27
N ALA A 234 27.32 -29.01 58.33
CA ALA A 234 27.26 -28.43 59.65
C ALA A 234 28.48 -28.71 60.55
N GLY A 235 28.65 -27.85 61.56
CA GLY A 235 29.37 -28.08 62.82
C GLY A 235 30.71 -27.35 62.91
N ALA A 236 31.17 -26.81 64.05
CA ALA A 236 30.67 -26.69 65.41
C ALA A 236 31.66 -25.75 66.17
N THR A 237 31.27 -25.26 67.36
CA THR A 237 32.11 -24.71 68.46
C THR A 237 32.80 -23.36 68.21
N ALA A 238 32.82 -22.37 69.12
CA ALA A 238 32.42 -22.25 70.52
C ALA A 238 31.95 -20.81 70.82
#